data_AF-A0A1J4KI78-F1
#
_entry.id   AF-A0A1J4KI78-F1
#
_cell.length_a   1.000
_cell.length_b   1.000
_cell.length_c   1.000
_cell.angle_alpha   90.00
_cell.angle_beta   90.00
_cell.angle_gamma   90.00
#
_symmetry.space_group_name_H-M   'P 1'
#
loop_
_entity.id
_entity.type
_entity.pdbx_description
1 polymer ?
#
loop_
_entity_poly.entity_id
_entity_poly.type
_entity_poly.pdbx_seq_one_letter_code
_entity_poly.pdbx_strand_id
1 'polypeptide(L)'
;MTLDYKTQHYQHNQDRLQILINGTNVDITSASIGSIESSLQYFLQTQNHDHKSYFIKWLKQVLEIDNSDEIIEILSKYQLDNFLITQFQDKTEINDQIQIIELLGILLEKSNRTKVFTTCETLSFLLSTLNECISASVYMNINLIFHLLYAIFSFLKPQFLEILLLNDFFDKICSLLGTSAEIDTMIMQFSLKLAEYAPLNNETFVNLLCRSMSTLNEYTADMISLTLYLIYKRDQNILDNDLFVDLLVKCLSFDEEAQKFILKLLTRIDPQHFKIVGRAEILSYLYNIFQNYHENSNNKLLATSLRIVYRIVQLSSSYAEAIFFPNNDENIMNFIIQLILNSQYLVRNEAIKLFSLLIHFLPHLIKPFFINADLFNVFRELIHTILDVNNYFSSLFITSLDSFIHYAEANEIILEFSRAFQSPDILEKIRNMSESENEDLKESLEIFSETLTDLLDRLE
;
A
#
# COMPACT_ATOMS: atom_id res chain seq x y z
N MET A 1 -15.34 56.30 -38.73
CA MET A 1 -15.77 55.90 -37.37
C MET A 1 -15.37 54.45 -37.17
N THR A 2 -14.10 54.21 -36.84
CA THR A 2 -13.61 52.91 -36.39
C THR A 2 -13.95 52.82 -34.91
N LEU A 3 -15.06 52.14 -34.60
CA LEU A 3 -15.39 51.80 -33.22
C LEU A 3 -14.27 50.92 -32.66
N ASP A 4 -13.65 51.43 -31.61
CA ASP A 4 -12.51 50.85 -30.93
C ASP A 4 -12.94 49.60 -30.16
N TYR A 5 -12.93 48.47 -30.86
CA TYR A 5 -13.41 47.17 -30.38
C TYR A 5 -12.67 46.70 -29.11
N LYS A 6 -11.41 47.11 -28.93
CA LYS A 6 -10.63 46.83 -27.72
C LYS A 6 -11.16 47.58 -26.50
N THR A 7 -11.56 48.84 -26.68
CA THR A 7 -12.04 49.70 -25.60
C THR A 7 -13.44 49.31 -25.13
N GLN A 8 -14.32 48.89 -26.05
CA GLN A 8 -15.65 48.36 -25.70
C GLN A 8 -15.60 47.01 -25.00
N HIS A 9 -14.69 46.11 -25.39
CA HIS A 9 -14.53 44.81 -24.75
C HIS A 9 -13.92 44.95 -23.34
N TYR A 10 -13.06 45.96 -23.14
CA TYR A 10 -12.50 46.30 -21.84
C TYR A 10 -13.56 46.89 -20.90
N GLN A 11 -14.40 47.82 -21.39
CA GLN A 11 -15.52 48.37 -20.63
C GLN A 11 -16.59 47.31 -20.30
N HIS A 12 -16.91 46.42 -21.23
CA HIS A 12 -17.87 45.34 -20.97
C HIS A 12 -17.38 44.36 -19.89
N ASN A 13 -16.08 44.05 -19.86
CA ASN A 13 -15.50 43.22 -18.81
C ASN A 13 -15.38 43.97 -17.48
N GLN A 14 -15.08 45.28 -17.50
CA GLN A 14 -15.17 46.15 -16.32
C GLN A 14 -16.58 46.17 -15.74
N ASP A 15 -17.62 46.30 -16.58
CA ASP A 15 -19.01 46.30 -16.14
C ASP A 15 -19.42 44.93 -15.56
N ARG A 16 -18.96 43.80 -16.12
CA ARG A 16 -19.17 42.46 -15.54
C ARG A 16 -18.43 42.26 -14.21
N LEU A 17 -17.23 42.81 -14.07
CA LEU A 17 -16.47 42.82 -12.82
C LEU A 17 -17.12 43.73 -11.79
N GLN A 18 -17.65 44.88 -12.21
CA GLN A 18 -18.45 45.77 -11.38
C GLN A 18 -19.71 45.04 -10.88
N ILE A 19 -20.33 44.21 -11.72
CA ILE A 19 -21.49 43.38 -11.36
C ILE A 19 -21.11 42.27 -10.36
N LEU A 20 -19.97 41.59 -10.55
CA LEU A 20 -19.39 40.63 -9.57
C LEU A 20 -19.04 41.31 -8.23
N ILE A 21 -18.46 42.50 -8.29
CA ILE A 21 -18.12 43.37 -7.15
C ILE A 21 -19.40 43.90 -6.45
N ASN A 22 -20.48 44.12 -7.20
CA ASN A 22 -21.76 44.60 -6.68
C ASN A 22 -22.66 43.49 -6.09
N GLY A 23 -22.15 42.26 -5.96
CA GLY A 23 -22.77 41.23 -5.11
C GLY A 23 -23.79 40.31 -5.79
N THR A 24 -23.87 40.24 -7.12
CA THR A 24 -24.57 39.13 -7.78
C THR A 24 -23.65 37.93 -7.93
N ASN A 25 -24.10 36.75 -7.47
CA ASN A 25 -23.40 35.48 -7.71
C ASN A 25 -23.39 35.19 -9.22
N VAL A 26 -22.36 35.67 -9.92
CA VAL A 26 -22.09 35.27 -11.30
C VAL A 26 -21.25 34.01 -11.25
N ASP A 27 -21.84 32.89 -11.67
CA ASP A 27 -21.11 31.65 -11.89
C ASP A 27 -20.16 31.83 -13.08
N ILE A 28 -18.85 31.82 -12.80
CA ILE A 28 -17.79 31.99 -13.80
C ILE A 28 -17.25 30.66 -14.32
N THR A 29 -17.81 29.53 -13.92
CA THR A 29 -17.34 28.20 -14.36
C THR A 29 -17.46 27.96 -15.87
N SER A 30 -18.27 28.76 -16.56
CA SER A 30 -18.42 28.79 -18.03
C SER A 30 -17.69 29.95 -18.73
N ALA A 31 -16.84 30.69 -18.00
CA ALA A 31 -16.11 31.83 -18.55
C ALA A 31 -15.05 31.38 -19.57
N SER A 32 -14.92 32.14 -20.67
CA SER A 32 -13.83 31.91 -21.62
C SER A 32 -12.49 32.34 -21.04
N ILE A 33 -11.42 31.71 -21.51
CA ILE A 33 -10.02 31.96 -21.14
C ILE A 33 -9.66 33.45 -21.26
N GLY A 34 -10.04 34.10 -22.36
CA GLY A 34 -9.80 35.55 -22.55
C GLY A 34 -10.56 36.43 -21.57
N SER A 35 -11.72 35.97 -21.08
CA SER A 35 -12.48 36.67 -20.03
C SER A 35 -11.80 36.53 -18.67
N ILE A 36 -11.20 35.37 -18.37
CA ILE A 36 -10.42 35.13 -17.15
C ILE A 36 -9.16 36.01 -17.17
N GLU A 37 -8.41 36.04 -18.28
CA GLU A 37 -7.21 36.87 -18.41
C GLU A 37 -7.52 38.38 -18.24
N SER A 38 -8.59 38.86 -18.87
CA SER A 38 -9.02 40.26 -18.74
C SER A 38 -9.40 40.61 -17.30
N SER A 39 -10.06 39.69 -16.60
CA SER A 39 -10.45 39.87 -15.20
C SER A 39 -9.25 39.90 -14.27
N LEU A 40 -8.29 39.01 -14.50
CA LEU A 40 -7.03 38.98 -13.75
C LEU A 40 -6.25 40.29 -13.91
N GLN A 41 -6.10 40.78 -15.15
CA GLN A 41 -5.44 42.07 -15.40
C GLN A 41 -6.10 43.21 -14.65
N TYR A 42 -7.43 43.26 -14.63
CA TYR A 42 -8.18 44.28 -13.89
C TYR A 42 -7.90 44.24 -12.39
N PHE A 43 -7.95 43.05 -11.78
CA PHE A 43 -7.65 42.90 -10.35
C PHE A 43 -6.20 43.30 -10.01
N LEU A 44 -5.24 42.92 -10.85
CA LEU A 44 -3.83 43.26 -10.64
C LEU A 44 -3.55 44.77 -10.82
N GLN A 45 -4.21 45.42 -11.77
CA GLN A 45 -4.02 46.86 -12.03
C GLN A 45 -4.70 47.76 -11.00
N THR A 46 -5.83 47.32 -10.44
CA THR A 46 -6.61 48.17 -9.54
C THR A 46 -6.02 48.27 -8.13
N GLN A 47 -5.19 47.31 -7.68
CA GLN A 47 -4.55 47.24 -6.35
C GLN A 47 -5.46 47.63 -5.15
N ASN A 48 -6.78 47.66 -5.35
CA ASN A 48 -7.66 48.39 -4.45
C ASN A 48 -8.06 47.49 -3.29
N HIS A 49 -7.79 47.93 -2.07
CA HIS A 49 -8.04 47.15 -0.85
C HIS A 49 -9.51 46.74 -0.67
N ASP A 50 -10.45 47.49 -1.27
CA ASP A 50 -11.89 47.29 -1.15
C ASP A 50 -12.46 46.11 -1.97
N HIS A 51 -11.72 45.56 -2.93
CA HIS A 51 -12.18 44.48 -3.80
C HIS A 51 -11.50 43.12 -3.54
N LYS A 52 -10.74 43.01 -2.45
CA LYS A 52 -9.89 41.83 -2.16
C LYS A 52 -10.69 40.56 -1.82
N SER A 53 -11.79 40.69 -1.06
CA SER A 53 -12.69 39.55 -0.79
C SER A 53 -13.33 39.01 -2.07
N TYR A 54 -13.62 39.89 -3.03
CA TYR A 54 -14.11 39.52 -4.36
C TYR A 54 -13.04 38.85 -5.21
N PHE A 55 -11.80 39.35 -5.17
CA PHE A 55 -10.67 38.70 -5.85
C PHE A 55 -10.45 37.28 -5.34
N ILE A 56 -10.43 37.07 -4.02
CA ILE A 56 -10.27 35.74 -3.42
C ILE A 56 -11.39 34.80 -3.86
N LYS A 57 -12.65 35.26 -3.76
CA LYS A 57 -13.82 34.47 -4.18
C LYS A 57 -13.78 34.14 -5.67
N TRP A 58 -13.43 35.12 -6.52
CA TRP A 58 -13.27 34.94 -7.95
C TRP A 58 -12.16 33.93 -8.27
N LEU A 59 -11.01 34.04 -7.61
CA LEU A 59 -9.88 33.16 -7.87
C LEU A 59 -10.20 31.71 -7.46
N LYS A 60 -10.91 31.49 -6.35
CA LYS A 60 -11.41 30.15 -5.98
C LYS A 60 -12.26 29.54 -7.11
N GLN A 61 -13.22 30.30 -7.64
CA GLN A 61 -14.09 29.84 -8.73
C GLN A 61 -13.32 29.60 -10.04
N VAL A 62 -12.32 30.43 -10.38
CA VAL A 62 -11.44 30.20 -11.55
C VAL A 62 -10.65 28.90 -11.36
N LEU A 63 -10.13 28.69 -10.16
CA LEU A 63 -9.41 27.47 -9.79
C LEU A 63 -10.35 26.25 -9.66
N GLU A 64 -11.66 26.35 -9.84
CA GLU A 64 -12.57 25.20 -9.90
C GLU A 64 -12.84 24.70 -11.33
N ILE A 65 -12.44 25.46 -12.35
CA ILE A 65 -12.68 25.12 -13.77
C ILE A 65 -11.81 23.94 -14.23
N ASP A 66 -12.41 23.01 -15.00
CA ASP A 66 -11.79 21.76 -15.45
C ASP A 66 -10.66 21.95 -16.51
N ASN A 67 -10.59 23.08 -17.20
CA ASN A 67 -9.52 23.46 -18.15
C ASN A 67 -8.24 23.93 -17.43
N SER A 68 -7.75 23.12 -16.49
CA SER A 68 -6.71 23.50 -15.54
C SER A 68 -5.38 23.95 -16.16
N ASP A 69 -4.88 23.31 -17.22
CA ASP A 69 -3.53 23.63 -17.74
C ASP A 69 -3.44 25.02 -18.41
N GLU A 70 -4.43 25.40 -19.24
CA GLU A 70 -4.46 26.72 -19.90
C GLU A 70 -4.73 27.86 -18.90
N ILE A 71 -5.55 27.59 -17.88
CA ILE A 71 -5.78 28.54 -16.78
C ILE A 71 -4.47 28.74 -16.00
N ILE A 72 -3.80 27.65 -15.63
CA ILE A 72 -2.52 27.72 -14.90
C ILE A 72 -1.46 28.47 -15.72
N GLU A 73 -1.39 28.27 -17.03
CA GLU A 73 -0.49 29.03 -17.91
C GLU A 73 -0.76 30.54 -17.84
N ILE A 74 -2.03 30.95 -17.91
CA ILE A 74 -2.39 32.37 -17.79
C ILE A 74 -2.05 32.90 -16.41
N LEU A 75 -2.46 32.21 -15.34
CA LEU A 75 -2.14 32.65 -13.97
C LEU A 75 -0.62 32.81 -13.78
N SER A 76 0.18 31.95 -14.43
CA SER A 76 1.64 31.99 -14.32
C SER A 76 2.27 33.17 -15.05
N LYS A 77 1.73 33.57 -16.21
CA LYS A 77 2.16 34.75 -16.96
C LYS A 77 2.11 36.02 -16.12
N TYR A 78 1.18 36.07 -15.16
CA TYR A 78 1.01 37.20 -14.25
C TYR A 78 1.67 36.99 -12.87
N GLN A 79 2.49 35.95 -12.68
CA GLN A 79 3.19 35.66 -11.42
C GLN A 79 2.26 35.68 -10.21
N LEU A 80 1.14 34.97 -10.33
CA LEU A 80 0.09 34.99 -9.32
C LEU A 80 0.58 34.56 -7.93
N ASP A 81 1.54 33.63 -7.85
CA ASP A 81 2.22 33.25 -6.62
C ASP A 81 2.89 34.44 -5.93
N ASN A 82 3.69 35.22 -6.64
CA ASN A 82 4.33 36.43 -6.11
C ASN A 82 3.30 37.47 -5.64
N PHE A 83 2.21 37.62 -6.40
CA PHE A 83 1.12 38.51 -6.00
C PHE A 83 0.48 38.05 -4.68
N LEU A 84 0.15 36.76 -4.55
CA LEU A 84 -0.42 36.19 -3.33
C LEU A 84 0.54 36.33 -2.14
N ILE A 85 1.84 36.08 -2.33
CA ILE A 85 2.88 36.26 -1.30
C ILE A 85 2.94 37.72 -0.83
N THR A 86 2.92 38.66 -1.76
CA THR A 86 2.92 40.10 -1.43
C THR A 86 1.65 40.47 -0.65
N GLN A 87 0.49 39.97 -1.08
CA GLN A 87 -0.77 40.19 -0.37
C GLN A 87 -0.77 39.60 1.04
N PHE A 88 -0.09 38.47 1.27
CA PHE A 88 0.06 37.89 2.60
C PHE A 88 0.87 38.80 3.53
N GLN A 89 1.99 39.32 3.04
CA GLN A 89 2.92 40.16 3.82
C GLN A 89 2.33 41.52 4.19
N ASP A 90 1.48 42.09 3.33
CA ASP A 90 0.83 43.38 3.57
C ASP A 90 -0.34 43.32 4.59
N LYS A 91 -0.73 42.12 5.04
CA LYS A 91 -1.95 41.89 5.83
C LYS A 91 -1.66 41.68 7.30
N THR A 92 -2.49 42.30 8.13
CA THR A 92 -2.50 42.14 9.60
C THR A 92 -3.60 41.20 10.10
N GLU A 93 -4.63 40.93 9.29
CA GLU A 93 -5.74 40.06 9.68
C GLU A 93 -5.47 38.59 9.34
N ILE A 94 -5.55 37.72 10.35
CA ILE A 94 -5.22 36.30 10.24
C ILE A 94 -6.15 35.52 9.30
N ASN A 95 -7.42 35.90 9.20
CA ASN A 95 -8.38 35.21 8.33
C ASN A 95 -8.07 35.44 6.84
N ASP A 96 -7.60 36.64 6.47
CA ASP A 96 -7.15 36.93 5.12
C ASP A 96 -5.88 36.15 4.78
N GLN A 97 -4.94 36.08 5.72
CA GLN A 97 -3.72 35.27 5.59
C GLN A 97 -4.03 33.80 5.34
N ILE A 98 -5.00 33.21 6.07
CA ILE A 98 -5.47 31.83 5.86
C ILE A 98 -5.98 31.64 4.43
N GLN A 99 -6.87 32.52 3.96
CA GLN A 99 -7.47 32.39 2.62
C GLN A 99 -6.42 32.52 1.51
N ILE A 100 -5.40 33.36 1.70
CA ILE A 100 -4.31 33.51 0.74
C ILE A 100 -3.44 32.24 0.67
N ILE A 101 -3.09 31.64 1.82
CA ILE A 101 -2.31 30.39 1.83
C ILE A 101 -3.14 29.22 1.29
N GLU A 102 -4.43 29.14 1.60
CA GLU A 102 -5.34 28.16 1.01
C GLU A 102 -5.33 28.25 -0.53
N LEU A 103 -5.49 29.46 -1.08
CA LEU A 103 -5.42 29.70 -2.52
C LEU A 103 -4.07 29.32 -3.12
N LEU A 104 -2.98 29.67 -2.45
CA LEU A 104 -1.63 29.29 -2.87
C LEU A 104 -1.47 27.77 -2.88
N GLY A 105 -2.00 27.06 -1.88
CA GLY A 105 -2.02 25.60 -1.81
C GLY A 105 -2.77 24.97 -2.99
N ILE A 106 -3.98 25.45 -3.30
CA ILE A 106 -4.77 24.99 -4.45
C ILE A 106 -4.03 25.27 -5.76
N LEU A 107 -3.41 26.45 -5.90
CA LEU A 107 -2.63 26.82 -7.08
C LEU A 107 -1.45 25.87 -7.30
N LEU A 108 -0.74 25.52 -6.22
CA LEU A 108 0.38 24.57 -6.24
C LEU A 108 -0.07 23.14 -6.58
N GLU A 109 -1.21 22.70 -6.03
CA GLU A 109 -1.79 21.40 -6.33
C GLU A 109 -2.20 21.31 -7.81
N LYS A 110 -2.94 22.29 -8.33
CA LYS A 110 -3.39 22.30 -9.72
C LYS A 110 -2.24 22.43 -10.72
N SER A 111 -1.18 23.14 -10.34
CA SER A 111 0.04 23.23 -11.16
C SER A 111 0.99 22.05 -11.01
N ASN A 112 0.63 20.97 -10.30
CA ASN A 112 1.56 19.86 -10.05
C ASN A 112 2.10 19.21 -11.35
N ARG A 113 1.31 19.22 -12.43
CA ARG A 113 1.72 18.74 -13.77
C ARG A 113 2.73 19.67 -14.45
N THR A 114 2.40 20.96 -14.51
CA THR A 114 3.19 21.97 -15.24
C THR A 114 4.36 22.52 -14.42
N LYS A 115 4.30 22.36 -13.09
CA LYS A 115 5.30 22.74 -12.07
C LYS A 115 5.66 24.23 -12.05
N VAL A 116 4.83 25.09 -12.64
CA VAL A 116 5.19 26.50 -12.89
C VAL A 116 5.30 27.30 -11.59
N PHE A 117 4.48 27.00 -10.58
CA PHE A 117 4.49 27.71 -9.29
C PHE A 117 5.32 27.03 -8.19
N THR A 118 5.86 25.84 -8.45
CA THR A 118 6.75 25.15 -7.50
C THR A 118 8.17 25.70 -7.65
N THR A 119 8.43 26.88 -7.09
CA THR A 119 9.73 27.58 -7.11
C THR A 119 10.42 27.56 -5.74
N CYS A 120 11.73 27.80 -5.70
CA CYS A 120 12.48 27.87 -4.43
C CYS A 120 12.03 29.05 -3.57
N GLU A 121 11.66 30.17 -4.20
CA GLU A 121 11.14 31.37 -3.54
C GLU A 121 9.83 31.08 -2.82
N THR A 122 8.88 30.43 -3.50
CA THR A 122 7.59 30.04 -2.90
C THR A 122 7.78 29.06 -1.75
N LEU A 123 8.66 28.06 -1.91
CA LEU A 123 8.97 27.14 -0.81
C LEU A 123 9.61 27.87 0.39
N SER A 124 10.56 28.76 0.13
CA SER A 124 11.25 29.52 1.18
C SER A 124 10.26 30.39 1.98
N PHE A 125 9.33 31.05 1.29
CA PHE A 125 8.25 31.81 1.91
C PHE A 125 7.34 30.93 2.79
N LEU A 126 6.92 29.77 2.29
CA LEU A 126 6.07 28.85 3.06
C LEU A 126 6.80 28.34 4.32
N LEU A 127 8.08 27.99 4.19
CA LEU A 127 8.89 27.50 5.31
C LEU A 127 9.15 28.60 6.35
N SER A 128 9.45 29.83 5.94
CA SER A 128 9.64 30.94 6.89
C SER A 128 8.35 31.24 7.65
N THR A 129 7.22 31.30 6.95
CA THR A 129 5.91 31.55 7.54
C THR A 129 5.52 30.45 8.52
N LEU A 130 5.77 29.18 8.18
CA LEU A 130 5.55 28.06 9.10
C LEU A 130 6.40 28.17 10.35
N ASN A 131 7.69 28.53 10.23
CA ASN A 131 8.59 28.69 11.38
C ASN A 131 8.09 29.80 12.34
N GLU A 132 7.63 30.91 11.79
CA GLU A 132 7.03 32.00 12.57
C GLU A 132 5.77 31.53 13.31
N CYS A 133 4.89 30.79 12.63
CA CYS A 133 3.68 30.24 13.23
C CYS A 133 3.97 29.26 14.38
N ILE A 134 4.98 28.40 14.24
CA ILE A 134 5.36 27.41 15.26
C ILE A 134 6.02 28.10 16.48
N SER A 135 6.93 29.04 16.22
CA SER A 135 7.69 29.73 17.29
C SER A 135 6.85 30.69 18.13
N ALA A 136 5.74 31.20 17.59
CA ALA A 136 4.89 32.17 18.27
C ALA A 136 4.18 31.63 19.54
N SER A 137 4.15 30.30 19.77
CA SER A 137 3.69 29.48 20.94
C SER A 137 2.39 29.84 21.67
N VAL A 138 2.06 31.12 21.87
CA VAL A 138 0.88 31.66 22.56
C VAL A 138 -0.31 31.89 21.60
N TYR A 139 -0.08 31.94 20.29
CA TYR A 139 -1.09 32.22 19.25
C TYR A 139 -1.01 31.27 18.04
N MET A 140 -0.70 30.00 18.28
CA MET A 140 -0.61 29.00 17.21
C MET A 140 -1.96 28.88 16.48
N ASN A 141 -2.04 29.37 15.24
CA ASN A 141 -3.25 29.23 14.42
C ASN A 141 -3.19 27.91 13.64
N ILE A 142 -3.86 26.89 14.18
CA ILE A 142 -3.90 25.53 13.61
C ILE A 142 -4.39 25.54 12.15
N ASN A 143 -5.37 26.37 11.82
CA ASN A 143 -5.93 26.43 10.46
C ASN A 143 -4.90 26.98 9.46
N LEU A 144 -4.19 28.05 9.82
CA LEU A 144 -3.10 28.58 8.99
C LEU A 144 -1.98 27.54 8.81
N ILE A 145 -1.60 26.84 9.89
CA ILE A 145 -0.58 25.79 9.84
C ILE A 145 -1.02 24.66 8.90
N PHE A 146 -2.27 24.20 9.01
CA PHE A 146 -2.81 23.18 8.12
C PHE A 146 -2.67 23.56 6.64
N HIS A 147 -3.07 24.78 6.27
CA HIS A 147 -2.95 25.24 4.88
C HIS A 147 -1.50 25.44 4.44
N LEU A 148 -0.59 25.86 5.34
CA LEU A 148 0.85 25.90 5.06
C LEU A 148 1.40 24.51 4.79
N LEU A 149 1.07 23.52 5.62
CA LEU A 149 1.48 22.13 5.42
C LEU A 149 0.92 21.57 4.11
N TYR A 150 -0.35 21.84 3.80
CA TYR A 150 -0.97 21.44 2.55
C TYR A 150 -0.26 22.05 1.32
N ALA A 151 0.08 23.34 1.37
CA ALA A 151 0.86 23.98 0.30
C ALA A 151 2.26 23.35 0.15
N ILE A 152 2.97 23.13 1.27
CA ILE A 152 4.31 22.52 1.29
C ILE A 152 4.27 21.07 0.77
N PHE A 153 3.16 20.35 0.94
CA PHE A 153 3.01 18.97 0.45
C PHE A 153 3.24 18.84 -1.07
N SER A 154 2.93 19.88 -1.85
CA SER A 154 3.19 19.95 -3.28
C SER A 154 4.69 19.98 -3.64
N PHE A 155 5.55 20.30 -2.67
CA PHE A 155 7.01 20.33 -2.79
C PHE A 155 7.69 19.02 -2.37
N LEU A 156 6.96 17.98 -1.93
CA LEU A 156 7.54 16.66 -1.66
C LEU A 156 7.97 15.94 -2.95
N LYS A 157 9.07 16.39 -3.55
CA LYS A 157 9.68 15.89 -4.79
C LYS A 157 11.20 15.89 -4.61
N PRO A 158 11.95 14.97 -5.27
CA PRO A 158 13.38 14.81 -5.06
C PRO A 158 14.20 16.11 -5.07
N GLN A 159 13.90 17.02 -6.02
CA GLN A 159 14.58 18.31 -6.18
C GLN A 159 14.44 19.28 -4.99
N PHE A 160 13.41 19.13 -4.14
CA PHE A 160 13.13 20.00 -3.00
C PHE A 160 13.38 19.32 -1.65
N LEU A 161 13.59 18.00 -1.63
CA LEU A 161 13.82 17.26 -0.39
C LEU A 161 15.07 17.77 0.35
N GLU A 162 16.14 18.10 -0.38
CA GLU A 162 17.35 18.66 0.24
C GLU A 162 17.06 19.99 0.94
N ILE A 163 16.23 20.86 0.35
CA ILE A 163 15.83 22.14 0.96
C ILE A 163 15.01 21.88 2.23
N LEU A 164 14.07 20.94 2.20
CA LEU A 164 13.27 20.57 3.37
C LEU A 164 14.15 20.02 4.51
N LEU A 165 15.11 19.16 4.18
CA LEU A 165 16.05 18.58 5.14
C LEU A 165 16.94 19.66 5.77
N LEU A 166 17.52 20.55 4.97
CA LEU A 166 18.37 21.66 5.44
C LEU A 166 17.62 22.66 6.34
N ASN A 167 16.29 22.67 6.31
CA ASN A 167 15.45 23.57 7.10
C ASN A 167 14.88 22.90 8.36
N ASP A 168 15.34 21.70 8.73
CA ASP A 168 14.80 20.88 9.83
C ASP A 168 13.27 20.70 9.74
N PHE A 169 12.73 20.75 8.51
CA PHE A 169 11.28 20.82 8.30
C PHE A 169 10.56 19.64 8.94
N PHE A 170 11.12 18.44 8.78
CA PHE A 170 10.49 17.23 9.27
C PHE A 170 10.43 17.22 10.80
N ASP A 171 11.44 17.71 11.51
CA ASP A 171 11.44 17.74 12.97
C ASP A 171 10.50 18.81 13.51
N LYS A 172 10.42 19.94 12.81
CA LYS A 172 9.46 21.00 13.14
C LYS A 172 8.01 20.52 13.03
N ILE A 173 7.65 19.83 11.95
CA ILE A 173 6.29 19.30 11.84
C ILE A 173 6.01 18.20 12.88
N CYS A 174 7.01 17.50 13.41
CA CYS A 174 6.81 16.57 14.53
C CYS A 174 6.34 17.26 15.80
N SER A 175 6.85 18.46 16.06
CA SER A 175 6.44 19.23 17.24
C SER A 175 4.94 19.58 17.22
N LEU A 176 4.29 19.43 16.06
CA LEU A 176 2.86 19.64 15.87
C LEU A 176 2.02 18.38 16.09
N LEU A 177 2.61 17.21 16.35
CA LEU A 177 1.83 16.00 16.57
C LEU A 177 0.95 16.11 17.81
N GLY A 178 -0.30 15.66 17.69
CA GLY A 178 -1.31 15.76 18.73
C GLY A 178 -1.90 17.17 18.91
N THR A 179 -1.56 18.13 18.03
CA THR A 179 -2.17 19.47 18.08
C THR A 179 -3.58 19.49 17.50
N SER A 180 -3.83 18.76 16.41
CA SER A 180 -5.16 18.50 15.86
C SER A 180 -5.17 17.25 14.97
N ALA A 181 -6.34 16.65 14.78
CA ALA A 181 -6.51 15.46 13.93
C ALA A 181 -6.17 15.74 12.45
N GLU A 182 -6.47 16.95 11.97
CA GLU A 182 -6.16 17.39 10.61
C GLU A 182 -4.66 17.51 10.38
N ILE A 183 -3.94 18.08 11.37
CA ILE A 183 -2.49 18.19 11.33
C ILE A 183 -1.84 16.81 11.39
N ASP A 184 -2.30 15.93 12.27
CA ASP A 184 -1.79 14.55 12.37
C ASP A 184 -1.99 13.80 11.06
N THR A 185 -3.17 13.94 10.43
CA THR A 185 -3.46 13.34 9.13
C THR A 185 -2.52 13.88 8.04
N MET A 186 -2.31 15.19 7.98
CA MET A 186 -1.33 15.78 7.05
C MET A 186 0.06 15.21 7.28
N ILE A 187 0.53 15.15 8.53
CA ILE A 187 1.86 14.59 8.85
C ILE A 187 1.96 13.12 8.41
N MET A 188 0.91 12.32 8.54
CA MET A 188 0.89 10.95 8.01
C MET A 188 0.95 10.91 6.48
N GLN A 189 0.27 11.81 5.77
CA GLN A 189 0.40 11.94 4.32
C GLN A 189 1.82 12.32 3.90
N PHE A 190 2.48 13.22 4.66
CA PHE A 190 3.90 13.53 4.48
C PHE A 190 4.75 12.27 4.62
N SER A 191 4.57 11.49 5.69
CA SER A 191 5.28 10.22 5.90
C SER A 191 5.08 9.24 4.73
N LEU A 192 3.84 9.09 4.26
CA LEU A 192 3.52 8.20 3.13
C LEU A 192 4.28 8.62 1.86
N LYS A 193 4.24 9.90 1.51
CA LYS A 193 4.89 10.41 0.30
C LYS A 193 6.43 10.40 0.42
N LEU A 194 6.97 10.55 1.63
CA LEU A 194 8.40 10.34 1.87
C LEU A 194 8.80 8.87 1.72
N ALA A 195 7.97 7.94 2.20
CA ALA A 195 8.20 6.52 1.99
C ALA A 195 8.27 6.16 0.51
N GLU A 196 7.54 6.86 -0.37
CA GLU A 196 7.60 6.65 -1.83
C GLU A 196 8.90 7.17 -2.47
N TYR A 197 9.39 8.35 -2.09
CA TYR A 197 10.40 9.06 -2.89
C TYR A 197 11.67 9.49 -2.14
N ALA A 198 11.65 9.62 -0.81
CA ALA A 198 12.75 10.20 -0.07
C ALA A 198 13.92 9.23 0.13
N PRO A 199 15.19 9.67 0.05
CA PRO A 199 16.32 8.82 0.41
C PRO A 199 16.17 8.39 1.88
N LEU A 200 16.23 7.08 2.12
CA LEU A 200 16.15 6.49 3.45
C LEU A 200 17.50 6.68 4.16
N ASN A 201 17.81 7.91 4.59
CA ASN A 201 18.89 8.13 5.54
C ASN A 201 18.39 7.86 6.97
N ASN A 202 19.30 7.48 7.88
CA ASN A 202 18.93 7.03 9.22
C ASN A 202 18.09 8.06 10.00
N GLU A 203 18.38 9.35 9.86
CA GLU A 203 17.71 10.41 10.62
C GLU A 203 16.26 10.64 10.17
N THR A 204 16.04 10.86 8.87
CA THR A 204 14.69 11.04 8.31
C THR A 204 13.81 9.84 8.58
N PHE A 205 14.41 8.64 8.47
CA PHE A 205 13.73 7.38 8.70
C PHE A 205 13.37 7.15 10.17
N VAL A 206 14.32 7.33 11.11
CA VAL A 206 14.04 7.20 12.54
C VAL A 206 12.98 8.20 12.97
N ASN A 207 13.03 9.43 12.45
CA ASN A 207 12.03 10.42 12.78
C ASN A 207 10.66 10.02 12.20
N LEU A 208 10.58 9.47 10.99
CA LEU A 208 9.33 8.94 10.42
C LEU A 208 8.74 7.81 11.29
N LEU A 209 9.56 6.86 11.74
CA LEU A 209 9.11 5.76 12.60
C LEU A 209 8.65 6.21 13.99
N CYS A 210 9.41 7.10 14.63
CA CYS A 210 9.02 7.67 15.92
C CYS A 210 7.66 8.38 15.83
N ARG A 211 7.38 9.08 14.72
CA ARG A 211 6.08 9.72 14.46
C ARG A 211 4.97 8.70 14.30
N SER A 212 5.17 7.67 13.47
CA SER A 212 4.17 6.63 13.27
C SER A 212 3.86 5.89 14.58
N MET A 213 4.84 5.73 15.47
CA MET A 213 4.61 5.16 16.79
C MET A 213 3.77 6.06 17.71
N SER A 214 3.95 7.38 17.67
CA SER A 214 3.19 8.29 18.54
C SER A 214 1.75 8.53 18.07
N THR A 215 1.47 8.35 16.78
CA THR A 215 0.14 8.54 16.20
C THR A 215 -0.64 7.26 15.98
N LEU A 216 -0.06 6.09 16.23
CA LEU A 216 -0.69 4.79 15.97
C LEU A 216 -1.98 4.60 16.78
N ASN A 217 -3.11 4.53 16.07
CA ASN A 217 -4.43 4.23 16.62
C ASN A 217 -5.32 3.64 15.50
N GLU A 218 -6.59 3.35 15.82
CA GLU A 218 -7.55 2.73 14.90
C GLU A 218 -7.78 3.53 13.60
N TYR A 219 -7.54 4.84 13.59
CA TYR A 219 -7.75 5.71 12.43
C TYR A 219 -6.50 5.94 11.58
N THR A 220 -5.32 5.56 12.07
CA THR A 220 -4.03 5.84 11.42
C THR A 220 -3.25 4.58 11.06
N ALA A 221 -3.66 3.42 11.60
CA ALA A 221 -2.94 2.17 11.45
C ALA A 221 -2.81 1.69 10.00
N ASP A 222 -3.80 1.94 9.15
CA ASP A 222 -3.80 1.60 7.72
C ASP A 222 -2.78 2.43 6.92
N MET A 223 -2.71 3.73 7.16
CA MET A 223 -1.75 4.61 6.51
C MET A 223 -0.33 4.32 7.00
N ILE A 224 -0.17 4.04 8.30
CA ILE A 224 1.12 3.64 8.87
C ILE A 224 1.57 2.30 8.27
N SER A 225 0.69 1.30 8.21
CA SER A 225 1.05 -0.01 7.66
C SER A 225 1.41 0.05 6.18
N LEU A 226 0.69 0.86 5.39
CA LEU A 226 1.05 1.16 4.00
C LEU A 226 2.42 1.83 3.91
N THR A 227 2.69 2.81 4.77
CA THR A 227 3.98 3.53 4.82
C THR A 227 5.12 2.55 5.09
N LEU A 228 4.99 1.66 6.08
CA LEU A 228 5.97 0.62 6.36
C LEU A 228 6.20 -0.30 5.15
N TYR A 229 5.11 -0.75 4.52
CA TYR A 229 5.20 -1.59 3.34
C TYR A 229 5.95 -0.92 2.18
N LEU A 230 5.72 0.37 1.95
CA LEU A 230 6.41 1.14 0.91
C LEU A 230 7.90 1.31 1.21
N ILE A 231 8.25 1.57 2.48
CA ILE A 231 9.67 1.63 2.90
C ILE A 231 10.35 0.28 2.67
N TYR A 232 9.75 -0.80 3.16
CA TYR A 232 10.28 -2.16 2.97
C TYR A 232 10.47 -2.51 1.49
N LYS A 233 9.52 -2.13 0.63
CA LYS A 233 9.60 -2.38 -0.82
C LYS A 233 10.81 -1.69 -1.45
N ARG A 234 11.30 -0.59 -0.88
CA ARG A 234 12.45 0.17 -1.38
C ARG A 234 13.76 -0.29 -0.77
N ASP A 235 13.75 -0.61 0.53
CA ASP A 235 14.90 -1.13 1.25
C ASP A 235 14.47 -2.27 2.19
N GLN A 236 14.85 -3.48 1.83
CA GLN A 236 14.49 -4.69 2.56
C GLN A 236 15.31 -4.86 3.84
N ASN A 237 16.51 -4.26 3.92
CA ASN A 237 17.37 -4.29 5.11
C ASN A 237 16.77 -3.49 6.28
N ILE A 238 15.68 -2.75 6.02
CA ILE A 238 14.96 -2.02 7.06
C ILE A 238 14.42 -2.91 8.18
N LEU A 239 14.29 -4.21 7.92
CA LEU A 239 13.89 -5.19 8.92
C LEU A 239 14.95 -5.45 9.99
N ASP A 240 16.19 -5.00 9.80
CA ASP A 240 17.24 -4.99 10.85
C ASP A 240 16.99 -3.90 11.90
N ASN A 241 16.06 -2.98 11.66
CA ASN A 241 15.71 -1.92 12.61
C ASN A 241 14.58 -2.37 13.55
N ASP A 242 14.89 -2.54 14.84
CA ASP A 242 13.91 -2.99 15.83
C ASP A 242 12.67 -2.10 15.94
N LEU A 243 12.82 -0.77 15.81
CA LEU A 243 11.68 0.15 15.87
C LEU A 243 10.73 -0.05 14.68
N PHE A 244 11.27 -0.34 13.50
CA PHE A 244 10.47 -0.69 12.32
C PHE A 244 9.66 -1.97 12.59
N VAL A 245 10.32 -2.98 13.12
CA VAL A 245 9.68 -4.27 13.38
C VAL A 245 8.63 -4.17 14.48
N ASP A 246 8.91 -3.44 15.55
CA ASP A 246 7.96 -3.25 16.65
C ASP A 246 6.70 -2.53 16.17
N LEU A 247 6.86 -1.51 15.32
CA LEU A 247 5.72 -0.81 14.73
C LEU A 247 4.94 -1.71 13.76
N LEU A 248 5.63 -2.51 12.94
CA LEU A 248 5.03 -3.52 12.07
C LEU A 248 4.17 -4.51 12.87
N VAL A 249 4.69 -5.01 13.99
CA VAL A 249 3.98 -5.93 14.90
C VAL A 249 2.77 -5.25 15.51
N LYS A 250 2.89 -4.01 15.99
CA LYS A 250 1.75 -3.28 16.54
C LYS A 250 0.65 -3.06 15.50
N CYS A 251 0.97 -2.82 14.24
CA CYS A 251 -0.03 -2.71 13.18
C CYS A 251 -0.87 -3.99 12.99
N LEU A 252 -0.37 -5.16 13.39
CA LEU A 252 -1.14 -6.41 13.30
C LEU A 252 -2.29 -6.50 14.32
N SER A 253 -2.27 -5.71 15.40
CA SER A 253 -3.34 -5.71 16.40
C SER A 253 -4.56 -4.85 16.04
N PHE A 254 -4.54 -4.19 14.88
CA PHE A 254 -5.63 -3.33 14.40
C PHE A 254 -6.55 -4.07 13.42
N ASP A 255 -7.31 -3.34 12.61
CA ASP A 255 -8.29 -3.90 11.67
C ASP A 255 -7.66 -4.56 10.42
N GLU A 256 -8.52 -5.15 9.58
CA GLU A 256 -8.08 -5.86 8.37
C GLU A 256 -7.34 -4.95 7.36
N GLU A 257 -7.69 -3.67 7.26
CA GLU A 257 -7.01 -2.75 6.34
C GLU A 257 -5.59 -2.41 6.82
N ALA A 258 -5.39 -2.24 8.13
CA ALA A 258 -4.05 -2.12 8.71
C ALA A 258 -3.22 -3.40 8.50
N GLN A 259 -3.80 -4.57 8.80
CA GLN A 259 -3.11 -5.86 8.72
C GLN A 259 -2.67 -6.22 7.29
N LYS A 260 -3.48 -5.89 6.29
CA LYS A 260 -3.29 -6.23 4.87
C LYS A 260 -1.90 -5.88 4.34
N PHE A 261 -1.39 -4.68 4.62
CA PHE A 261 -0.07 -4.25 4.12
C PHE A 261 1.08 -4.97 4.84
N ILE A 262 0.92 -5.23 6.14
CA ILE A 262 1.89 -6.00 6.92
C ILE A 262 1.95 -7.45 6.45
N LEU A 263 0.80 -8.09 6.27
CA LEU A 263 0.73 -9.45 5.73
C LEU A 263 1.33 -9.53 4.33
N LYS A 264 1.06 -8.53 3.48
CA LYS A 264 1.68 -8.42 2.15
C LYS A 264 3.20 -8.29 2.23
N LEU A 265 3.74 -7.56 3.22
CA LEU A 265 5.17 -7.51 3.49
C LEU A 265 5.70 -8.90 3.85
N LEU A 266 5.08 -9.58 4.81
CA LEU A 266 5.53 -10.90 5.29
C LEU A 266 5.51 -11.98 4.19
N THR A 267 4.54 -11.94 3.27
CA THR A 267 4.52 -12.87 2.11
C THR A 267 5.68 -12.65 1.13
N ARG A 268 6.38 -11.51 1.22
CA ARG A 268 7.46 -11.11 0.31
C ARG A 268 8.80 -11.01 1.02
N ILE A 269 8.93 -11.68 2.17
CA ILE A 269 10.15 -11.60 2.95
C ILE A 269 11.34 -12.21 2.23
N ASP A 270 12.51 -11.62 2.41
CA ASP A 270 13.76 -12.07 1.81
C ASP A 270 14.47 -13.15 2.63
N PRO A 271 15.36 -13.93 2.00
CA PRO A 271 16.12 -14.97 2.67
C PRO A 271 16.99 -14.50 3.85
N GLN A 272 17.28 -13.20 3.96
CA GLN A 272 18.10 -12.67 5.07
C GLN A 272 17.26 -12.39 6.33
N HIS A 273 15.98 -12.04 6.16
CA HIS A 273 15.14 -11.52 7.25
C HIS A 273 13.98 -12.46 7.64
N PHE A 274 13.83 -13.62 7.01
CA PHE A 274 12.72 -14.56 7.24
C PHE A 274 12.47 -14.92 8.71
N LYS A 275 13.50 -14.86 9.56
CA LYS A 275 13.41 -15.11 11.00
C LYS A 275 12.52 -14.12 11.76
N ILE A 276 12.19 -12.98 11.18
CA ILE A 276 11.23 -12.05 11.77
C ILE A 276 9.87 -12.72 12.01
N VAL A 277 9.48 -13.68 11.14
CA VAL A 277 8.18 -14.36 11.25
C VAL A 277 8.09 -15.19 12.52
N GLY A 278 9.23 -15.65 13.08
CA GLY A 278 9.24 -16.33 14.37
C GLY A 278 9.20 -15.43 15.60
N ARG A 279 9.03 -14.10 15.45
CA ARG A 279 8.69 -13.25 16.60
C ARG A 279 7.35 -13.73 17.18
N ALA A 280 7.29 -13.83 18.51
CA ALA A 280 6.18 -14.47 19.23
C ALA A 280 4.83 -13.83 18.89
N GLU A 281 4.82 -12.53 18.68
CA GLU A 281 3.64 -11.72 18.36
C GLU A 281 3.13 -12.01 16.94
N ILE A 282 4.03 -12.15 15.96
CA ILE A 282 3.68 -12.50 14.59
C ILE A 282 3.15 -13.92 14.54
N LEU A 283 3.83 -14.87 15.20
CA LEU A 283 3.37 -16.25 15.29
C LEU A 283 1.99 -16.32 15.94
N SER A 284 1.82 -15.67 17.10
CA SER A 284 0.56 -15.65 17.84
C SER A 284 -0.58 -15.08 16.99
N TYR A 285 -0.30 -14.03 16.21
CA TYR A 285 -1.27 -13.48 15.27
C TYR A 285 -1.64 -14.48 14.15
N LEU A 286 -0.66 -15.15 13.53
CA LEU A 286 -0.92 -16.18 12.50
C LEU A 286 -1.72 -17.36 13.07
N TYR A 287 -1.34 -17.86 14.25
CA TYR A 287 -2.07 -18.93 14.93
C TYR A 287 -3.50 -18.51 15.30
N ASN A 288 -3.70 -17.26 15.72
CA ASN A 288 -5.04 -16.74 16.00
C ASN A 288 -5.92 -16.70 14.73
N ILE A 289 -5.34 -16.41 13.56
CA ILE A 289 -6.06 -16.52 12.28
C ILE A 289 -6.45 -17.98 12.00
N PHE A 290 -5.55 -18.93 12.27
CA PHE A 290 -5.82 -20.35 12.06
C PHE A 290 -6.92 -20.87 13.00
N GLN A 291 -6.87 -20.49 14.28
CA GLN A 291 -7.82 -20.93 15.30
C GLN A 291 -9.23 -20.34 15.11
N ASN A 292 -9.35 -19.11 14.62
CA ASN A 292 -10.64 -18.45 14.39
C ASN A 292 -11.23 -18.71 13.00
N TYR A 293 -10.74 -19.72 12.29
CA TYR A 293 -11.28 -20.07 10.97
C TYR A 293 -12.72 -20.60 11.07
N HIS A 294 -13.57 -20.08 10.18
CA HIS A 294 -14.93 -20.59 9.95
C HIS A 294 -15.07 -21.03 8.49
N GLU A 295 -15.51 -22.29 8.29
CA GLU A 295 -15.49 -23.02 7.01
C GLU A 295 -16.14 -22.26 5.82
N ASN A 296 -17.11 -21.40 6.10
CA ASN A 296 -17.90 -20.69 5.08
C ASN A 296 -17.50 -19.22 4.84
N SER A 297 -16.40 -18.75 5.43
CA SER A 297 -15.91 -17.37 5.22
C SER A 297 -14.91 -17.30 4.06
N ASN A 298 -15.09 -16.35 3.14
CA ASN A 298 -14.08 -16.03 2.13
C ASN A 298 -12.92 -15.28 2.81
N ASN A 299 -12.02 -16.05 3.41
CA ASN A 299 -11.03 -15.53 4.33
C ASN A 299 -9.72 -15.20 3.62
N LYS A 300 -9.63 -13.99 3.06
CA LYS A 300 -8.41 -13.46 2.42
C LYS A 300 -7.22 -13.42 3.38
N LEU A 301 -7.47 -13.12 4.66
CA LEU A 301 -6.45 -13.12 5.72
C LEU A 301 -5.86 -14.52 5.92
N LEU A 302 -6.69 -15.56 5.97
CA LEU A 302 -6.23 -16.95 6.08
C LEU A 302 -5.42 -17.37 4.85
N ALA A 303 -5.91 -17.10 3.63
CA ALA A 303 -5.16 -17.40 2.41
C ALA A 303 -3.79 -16.69 2.39
N THR A 304 -3.73 -15.44 2.87
CA THR A 304 -2.47 -14.69 2.95
C THR A 304 -1.55 -15.24 4.05
N SER A 305 -2.10 -15.70 5.17
CA SER A 305 -1.34 -16.33 6.26
C SER A 305 -0.72 -17.66 5.82
N LEU A 306 -1.45 -18.48 5.06
CA LEU A 306 -0.89 -19.69 4.44
C LEU A 306 0.26 -19.38 3.48
N ARG A 307 0.16 -18.28 2.72
CA ARG A 307 1.27 -17.83 1.85
C ARG A 307 2.52 -17.44 2.63
N ILE A 308 2.37 -16.90 3.84
CA ILE A 308 3.51 -16.60 4.72
C ILE A 308 4.18 -17.92 5.13
N VAL A 309 3.42 -18.91 5.60
CA VAL A 309 3.95 -20.24 5.96
C VAL A 309 4.66 -20.88 4.76
N TYR A 310 4.00 -20.89 3.60
CA TYR A 310 4.57 -21.35 2.33
C TYR A 310 5.91 -20.66 2.04
N ARG A 311 5.96 -19.34 2.16
CA ARG A 311 7.20 -18.57 1.93
C ARG A 311 8.30 -18.96 2.91
N ILE A 312 7.99 -19.19 4.19
CA ILE A 312 9.00 -19.59 5.18
C ILE A 312 9.52 -21.00 4.91
N VAL A 313 8.66 -21.95 4.55
CA VAL A 313 9.08 -23.31 4.13
C VAL A 313 10.03 -23.23 2.92
N GLN A 314 9.71 -22.38 1.92
CA GLN A 314 10.58 -22.18 0.75
C GLN A 314 11.96 -21.60 1.11
N LEU A 315 12.02 -20.70 2.08
CA LEU A 315 13.26 -20.04 2.47
C LEU A 315 14.11 -20.89 3.40
N SER A 316 13.49 -21.60 4.35
CA SER A 316 14.16 -22.46 5.31
C SER A 316 13.18 -23.48 5.90
N SER A 317 13.19 -24.69 5.36
CA SER A 317 12.32 -25.78 5.80
C SER A 317 12.56 -26.17 7.26
N SER A 318 13.82 -26.23 7.71
CA SER A 318 14.17 -26.55 9.11
C SER A 318 13.67 -25.49 10.10
N TYR A 319 13.68 -24.22 9.71
CA TYR A 319 13.14 -23.15 10.54
C TYR A 319 11.61 -23.17 10.55
N ALA A 320 10.99 -23.37 9.38
CA ALA A 320 9.54 -23.53 9.27
C ALA A 320 9.04 -24.68 10.14
N GLU A 321 9.72 -25.82 10.10
CA GLU A 321 9.44 -26.99 10.94
C GLU A 321 9.45 -26.60 12.42
N ALA A 322 10.49 -25.91 12.88
CA ALA A 322 10.63 -25.53 14.28
C ALA A 322 9.51 -24.61 14.80
N ILE A 323 8.97 -23.73 13.96
CA ILE A 323 8.00 -22.70 14.40
C ILE A 323 6.54 -23.01 14.06
N PHE A 324 6.28 -23.78 13.00
CA PHE A 324 4.94 -24.11 12.51
C PHE A 324 4.57 -25.58 12.69
N PHE A 325 5.55 -26.47 12.81
CA PHE A 325 5.31 -27.90 12.94
C PHE A 325 6.04 -28.48 14.15
N PRO A 326 5.92 -27.87 15.35
CA PRO A 326 6.53 -28.45 16.55
C PRO A 326 5.91 -29.82 16.83
N ASN A 327 6.69 -30.73 17.43
CA ASN A 327 6.27 -32.09 17.81
C ASN A 327 5.18 -32.14 18.93
N ASN A 328 4.42 -31.06 19.12
CA ASN A 328 3.40 -30.89 20.14
C ASN A 328 1.99 -30.86 19.52
N ASP A 329 0.95 -30.90 20.35
CA ASP A 329 -0.46 -31.11 19.99
C ASP A 329 -1.09 -30.05 19.03
N GLU A 330 -0.41 -28.94 18.72
CA GLU A 330 -0.87 -27.94 17.75
C GLU A 330 -0.56 -28.37 16.31
N ASN A 331 -1.36 -29.30 15.82
CA ASN A 331 -1.13 -29.94 14.54
C ASN A 331 -1.59 -29.04 13.35
N ILE A 332 -0.76 -28.06 12.96
CA ILE A 332 -0.99 -27.24 11.74
C ILE A 332 -1.19 -28.15 10.52
N MET A 333 -0.53 -29.31 10.46
CA MET A 333 -0.68 -30.25 9.36
C MET A 333 -2.14 -30.75 9.24
N ASN A 334 -2.78 -31.11 10.35
CA ASN A 334 -4.21 -31.44 10.36
C ASN A 334 -5.07 -30.26 9.90
N PHE A 335 -4.73 -29.04 10.33
CA PHE A 335 -5.45 -27.84 9.90
C PHE A 335 -5.34 -27.64 8.39
N ILE A 336 -4.15 -27.75 7.79
CA ILE A 336 -3.93 -27.65 6.34
C ILE A 336 -4.80 -28.67 5.58
N ILE A 337 -4.86 -29.91 6.07
CA ILE A 337 -5.67 -30.98 5.47
C ILE A 337 -7.15 -30.62 5.49
N GLN A 338 -7.67 -30.16 6.62
CA GLN A 338 -9.06 -29.71 6.73
C GLN A 338 -9.36 -28.56 5.75
N LEU A 339 -8.41 -27.65 5.56
CA LEU A 339 -8.56 -26.58 4.57
C LEU A 339 -8.62 -27.13 3.13
N ILE A 340 -7.82 -28.13 2.77
CA ILE A 340 -7.87 -28.71 1.43
C ILE A 340 -9.24 -29.35 1.18
N LEU A 341 -9.73 -30.15 2.13
CA LEU A 341 -10.98 -30.89 1.99
C LEU A 341 -12.20 -29.94 2.01
N ASN A 342 -12.28 -29.04 3.00
CA ASN A 342 -13.54 -28.38 3.35
C ASN A 342 -13.62 -26.89 2.97
N SER A 343 -12.50 -26.24 2.64
CA SER A 343 -12.51 -24.79 2.44
C SER A 343 -12.90 -24.34 1.02
N GLN A 344 -13.23 -23.05 0.89
CA GLN A 344 -13.50 -22.41 -0.40
C GLN A 344 -12.25 -22.36 -1.31
N TYR A 345 -12.49 -22.26 -2.62
CA TYR A 345 -11.45 -22.30 -3.67
C TYR A 345 -10.19 -21.48 -3.36
N LEU A 346 -10.32 -20.23 -2.89
CA LEU A 346 -9.16 -19.37 -2.62
C LEU A 346 -8.24 -19.94 -1.52
N VAL A 347 -8.81 -20.38 -0.39
CA VAL A 347 -8.05 -20.92 0.75
C VAL A 347 -7.54 -22.32 0.42
N ARG A 348 -8.39 -23.15 -0.18
CA ARG A 348 -8.04 -24.51 -0.64
C ARG A 348 -6.79 -24.48 -1.51
N ASN A 349 -6.72 -23.57 -2.48
CA ASN A 349 -5.59 -23.46 -3.38
C ASN A 349 -4.26 -23.14 -2.67
N GLU A 350 -4.29 -22.22 -1.70
CA GLU A 350 -3.08 -21.90 -0.92
C GLU A 350 -2.69 -23.04 0.02
N ALA A 351 -3.67 -23.76 0.57
CA ALA A 351 -3.44 -24.96 1.37
C ALA A 351 -2.81 -26.09 0.53
N ILE A 352 -3.28 -26.30 -0.72
CA ILE A 352 -2.68 -27.27 -1.65
C ILE A 352 -1.24 -26.90 -1.96
N LYS A 353 -0.95 -25.64 -2.30
CA LYS A 353 0.44 -25.19 -2.53
C LYS A 353 1.34 -25.48 -1.34
N LEU A 354 0.87 -25.15 -0.13
CA LEU A 354 1.61 -25.42 1.10
C LEU A 354 1.83 -26.92 1.31
N PHE A 355 0.79 -27.74 1.16
CA PHE A 355 0.89 -29.18 1.31
C PHE A 355 1.85 -29.81 0.30
N SER A 356 1.77 -29.44 -0.97
CA SER A 356 2.73 -29.86 -2.01
C SER A 356 4.17 -29.49 -1.63
N LEU A 357 4.37 -28.28 -1.13
CA LEU A 357 5.68 -27.82 -0.67
C LEU A 357 6.20 -28.62 0.54
N LEU A 358 5.32 -28.98 1.48
CA LEU A 358 5.67 -29.81 2.62
C LEU A 358 6.08 -31.23 2.20
N ILE A 359 5.42 -31.80 1.18
CA ILE A 359 5.82 -33.10 0.61
C ILE A 359 7.26 -33.04 0.10
N HIS A 360 7.62 -31.98 -0.61
CA HIS A 360 8.95 -31.83 -1.17
C HIS A 360 10.04 -31.54 -0.11
N PHE A 361 9.79 -30.60 0.81
CA PHE A 361 10.82 -30.08 1.72
C PHE A 361 10.82 -30.69 3.12
N LEU A 362 9.70 -31.26 3.58
CA LEU A 362 9.52 -31.84 4.91
C LEU A 362 8.82 -33.22 4.81
N PRO A 363 9.35 -34.16 4.01
CA PRO A 363 8.69 -35.43 3.71
C PRO A 363 8.42 -36.30 4.94
N HIS A 364 9.19 -36.14 6.02
CA HIS A 364 8.94 -36.85 7.28
C HIS A 364 7.61 -36.46 7.95
N LEU A 365 7.06 -35.28 7.65
CA LEU A 365 5.72 -34.88 8.10
C LEU A 365 4.61 -35.64 7.33
N ILE A 366 4.92 -36.16 6.14
CA ILE A 366 3.99 -36.92 5.30
C ILE A 366 4.06 -38.42 5.61
N LYS A 367 5.22 -38.92 6.04
CA LYS A 367 5.43 -40.33 6.42
C LYS A 367 4.30 -40.94 7.28
N PRO A 368 3.76 -40.26 8.33
CA PRO A 368 2.68 -40.83 9.15
C PRO A 368 1.41 -41.21 8.36
N PHE A 369 1.13 -40.55 7.24
CA PHE A 369 -0.02 -40.85 6.37
C PHE A 369 0.07 -42.22 5.71
N PHE A 370 1.29 -42.78 5.57
CA PHE A 370 1.49 -44.09 4.97
C PHE A 370 1.62 -45.22 6.00
N ILE A 371 1.74 -44.89 7.29
CA ILE A 371 1.91 -45.88 8.37
C ILE A 371 0.61 -46.07 9.15
N ASN A 372 -0.18 -45.00 9.34
CA ASN A 372 -1.44 -45.05 10.06
C ASN A 372 -2.61 -45.24 9.07
N ALA A 373 -3.42 -46.29 9.27
CA ALA A 373 -4.52 -46.63 8.38
C ALA A 373 -5.60 -45.53 8.24
N ASP A 374 -5.88 -44.79 9.32
CA ASP A 374 -6.86 -43.69 9.29
C ASP A 374 -6.32 -42.51 8.49
N LEU A 375 -5.06 -42.13 8.73
CA LEU A 375 -4.39 -41.07 7.97
C LEU A 375 -4.20 -41.47 6.49
N PHE A 376 -4.00 -42.75 6.20
CA PHE A 376 -3.89 -43.25 4.82
C PHE A 376 -5.17 -43.01 4.01
N ASN A 377 -6.33 -43.20 4.63
CA ASN A 377 -7.61 -42.91 3.98
C ASN A 377 -7.79 -41.40 3.76
N VAL A 378 -7.41 -40.57 4.74
CA VAL A 378 -7.38 -39.11 4.61
C VAL A 378 -6.47 -38.69 3.45
N PHE A 379 -5.30 -39.32 3.30
CA PHE A 379 -4.38 -39.02 2.21
C PHE A 379 -4.98 -39.36 0.84
N ARG A 380 -5.70 -40.48 0.71
CA ARG A 380 -6.42 -40.81 -0.53
C ARG A 380 -7.51 -39.80 -0.87
N GLU A 381 -8.25 -39.34 0.13
CA GLU A 381 -9.24 -38.27 -0.04
C GLU A 381 -8.60 -36.94 -0.48
N LEU A 382 -7.42 -36.61 0.06
CA LEU A 382 -6.63 -35.45 -0.37
C LEU A 382 -6.22 -35.56 -1.84
N ILE A 383 -5.70 -36.72 -2.29
CA ILE A 383 -5.35 -36.92 -3.69
C ILE A 383 -6.56 -36.65 -4.59
N HIS A 384 -7.71 -37.25 -4.27
CA HIS A 384 -8.93 -37.05 -5.04
C HIS A 384 -9.34 -35.58 -5.12
N THR A 385 -9.31 -34.89 -3.97
CA THR A 385 -9.71 -33.49 -3.86
C THR A 385 -8.78 -32.59 -4.68
N ILE A 386 -7.46 -32.81 -4.59
CA ILE A 386 -6.46 -32.00 -5.28
C ILE A 386 -6.58 -32.15 -6.80
N LEU A 387 -6.73 -33.38 -7.29
CA LEU A 387 -6.88 -33.66 -8.71
C LEU A 387 -8.17 -33.07 -9.31
N ASP A 388 -9.20 -32.81 -8.49
CA ASP A 388 -10.46 -32.21 -8.93
C ASP A 388 -10.44 -30.67 -8.98
N VAL A 389 -9.39 -30.00 -8.47
CA VAL A 389 -9.39 -28.53 -8.36
C VAL A 389 -9.13 -27.85 -9.71
N ASN A 390 -7.92 -28.02 -10.25
CA ASN A 390 -7.53 -27.55 -11.58
C ASN A 390 -6.18 -28.19 -12.00
N ASN A 391 -5.84 -28.04 -13.27
CA ASN A 391 -4.61 -28.61 -13.85
C ASN A 391 -3.32 -28.08 -13.21
N TYR A 392 -3.28 -26.79 -12.84
CA TYR A 392 -2.08 -26.17 -12.25
C TYR A 392 -1.74 -26.75 -10.87
N PHE A 393 -2.73 -26.87 -9.98
CA PHE A 393 -2.52 -27.43 -8.63
C PHE A 393 -2.26 -28.93 -8.67
N SER A 394 -2.88 -29.63 -9.61
CA SER A 394 -2.64 -31.05 -9.85
C SER A 394 -1.20 -31.29 -10.29
N SER A 395 -0.70 -30.53 -11.28
CA SER A 395 0.70 -30.60 -11.71
C SER A 395 1.65 -30.33 -10.55
N LEU A 396 1.45 -29.23 -9.79
CA LEU A 396 2.29 -28.91 -8.62
C LEU A 396 2.33 -30.04 -7.58
N PHE A 397 1.19 -30.66 -7.30
CA PHE A 397 1.09 -31.77 -6.36
C PHE A 397 1.81 -33.02 -6.87
N ILE A 398 1.61 -33.40 -8.13
CA ILE A 398 2.26 -34.56 -8.76
C ILE A 398 3.77 -34.40 -8.79
N THR A 399 4.30 -33.24 -9.19
CA THR A 399 5.75 -32.97 -9.15
C THR A 399 6.33 -33.08 -7.74
N SER A 400 5.56 -32.71 -6.72
CA SER A 400 6.00 -32.83 -5.33
C SER A 400 6.04 -34.29 -4.87
N LEU A 401 5.10 -35.12 -5.33
CA LEU A 401 5.08 -36.56 -5.06
C LEU A 401 6.23 -37.29 -5.74
N ASP A 402 6.61 -36.90 -6.96
CA ASP A 402 7.78 -37.45 -7.64
C ASP A 402 9.06 -37.27 -6.80
N SER A 403 9.23 -36.09 -6.20
CA SER A 403 10.32 -35.82 -5.26
C SER A 403 10.26 -36.67 -3.98
N PHE A 404 9.06 -37.11 -3.58
CA PHE A 404 8.84 -37.92 -2.38
C PHE A 404 9.23 -39.39 -2.55
N ILE A 405 9.27 -39.89 -3.79
CA ILE A 405 9.57 -41.30 -4.11
C ILE A 405 10.89 -41.74 -3.48
N HIS A 406 11.97 -40.98 -3.67
CA HIS A 406 13.28 -41.30 -3.10
C HIS A 406 13.26 -41.34 -1.57
N TYR A 407 12.49 -40.45 -0.94
CA TYR A 407 12.30 -40.48 0.50
C TYR A 407 11.55 -41.74 0.94
N ALA A 408 10.49 -42.12 0.20
CA ALA A 408 9.67 -43.28 0.48
C ALA A 408 10.45 -44.60 0.34
N GLU A 409 11.30 -44.71 -0.69
CA GLU A 409 12.24 -45.84 -0.86
C GLU A 409 13.20 -45.94 0.32
N ALA A 410 13.86 -44.84 0.68
CA ALA A 410 14.84 -44.80 1.77
C ALA A 410 14.24 -45.09 3.16
N ASN A 411 12.92 -44.94 3.31
CA ASN A 411 12.20 -45.12 4.57
C ASN A 411 11.30 -46.37 4.60
N GLU A 412 11.41 -47.25 3.61
CA GLU A 412 10.64 -48.51 3.51
C GLU A 412 9.11 -48.31 3.54
N ILE A 413 8.61 -47.19 3.01
CA ILE A 413 7.16 -46.89 2.89
C ILE A 413 6.68 -46.83 1.43
N ILE A 414 7.53 -47.26 0.48
CA ILE A 414 7.25 -47.14 -0.95
C ILE A 414 6.06 -48.00 -1.40
N LEU A 415 5.85 -49.16 -0.76
CA LEU A 415 4.71 -50.03 -1.03
C LEU A 415 3.39 -49.35 -0.66
N GLU A 416 3.32 -48.78 0.54
CA GLU A 416 2.17 -48.03 1.04
C GLU A 416 1.94 -46.78 0.20
N PHE A 417 3.00 -46.06 -0.17
CA PHE A 417 2.92 -44.93 -1.09
C PHE A 417 2.29 -45.33 -2.43
N SER A 418 2.81 -46.36 -3.10
CA SER A 418 2.27 -46.82 -4.39
C SER A 418 0.82 -47.29 -4.27
N ARG A 419 0.46 -47.98 -3.17
CA ARG A 419 -0.93 -48.39 -2.91
C ARG A 419 -1.90 -47.22 -2.80
N ALA A 420 -1.44 -46.03 -2.38
CA ALA A 420 -2.31 -44.85 -2.31
C ALA A 420 -2.82 -44.44 -3.70
N PHE A 421 -2.01 -44.64 -4.74
CA PHE A 421 -2.32 -44.28 -6.13
C PHE A 421 -2.98 -45.41 -6.93
N GLN A 422 -2.97 -46.65 -6.43
CA GLN A 422 -3.61 -47.81 -7.07
C GLN A 422 -5.14 -47.86 -6.93
N SER A 423 -5.76 -46.85 -6.30
CA SER A 423 -7.21 -46.76 -6.27
C SER A 423 -7.75 -46.62 -7.70
N PRO A 424 -8.73 -47.45 -8.14
CA PRO A 424 -9.29 -47.35 -9.50
C PRO A 424 -9.72 -45.92 -9.86
N ASP A 425 -10.33 -45.22 -8.90
CA ASP A 425 -10.82 -43.86 -9.08
C ASP A 425 -9.68 -42.83 -9.24
N ILE A 426 -8.53 -43.05 -8.61
CA ILE A 426 -7.34 -42.17 -8.73
C ILE A 426 -6.64 -42.43 -10.07
N LEU A 427 -6.48 -43.70 -10.43
CA LEU A 427 -5.89 -44.10 -11.71
C LEU A 427 -6.72 -43.58 -12.89
N GLU A 428 -8.05 -43.67 -12.81
CA GLU A 428 -8.93 -43.13 -13.84
C GLU A 428 -8.78 -41.61 -13.97
N LYS A 429 -8.70 -40.88 -12.85
CA LYS A 429 -8.43 -39.43 -12.88
C LYS A 429 -7.09 -39.10 -13.49
N ILE A 430 -6.01 -39.76 -13.06
CA ILE A 430 -4.66 -39.58 -13.61
C ILE A 430 -4.67 -39.82 -15.13
N ARG A 431 -5.32 -40.90 -15.58
CA ARG A 431 -5.46 -41.22 -16.99
C ARG A 431 -6.23 -40.13 -17.76
N ASN A 432 -7.38 -39.70 -17.26
CA ASN A 432 -8.16 -38.63 -17.89
C ASN A 432 -7.37 -37.31 -17.96
N MET A 433 -6.57 -37.00 -16.94
CA MET A 433 -5.73 -35.80 -16.92
C MET A 433 -4.48 -35.91 -17.82
N SER A 434 -3.97 -37.12 -18.06
CA SER A 434 -2.89 -37.37 -19.04
C SER A 434 -3.35 -37.15 -20.49
N GLU A 435 -4.66 -37.14 -20.73
CA GLU A 435 -5.26 -36.80 -22.02
C GLU A 435 -5.58 -35.29 -22.14
N SER A 436 -5.21 -34.46 -21.14
CA SER A 436 -5.50 -33.02 -21.17
C SER A 436 -4.66 -32.26 -22.20
N GLU A 437 -5.21 -31.17 -22.75
CA GLU A 437 -4.48 -30.25 -23.65
C GLU A 437 -3.35 -29.46 -22.94
N ASN A 438 -3.22 -29.58 -21.62
CA ASN A 438 -2.15 -28.95 -20.87
C ASN A 438 -0.90 -29.84 -20.89
N GLU A 439 0.05 -29.48 -21.77
CA GLU A 439 1.30 -30.23 -21.97
C GLU A 439 2.12 -30.38 -20.68
N ASP A 440 2.21 -29.34 -19.84
CA ASP A 440 2.99 -29.41 -18.58
C ASP A 440 2.41 -30.43 -17.60
N LEU A 441 1.07 -30.48 -17.47
CA LEU A 441 0.38 -31.47 -16.63
C LEU A 441 0.53 -32.87 -17.20
N LYS A 442 0.38 -33.01 -18.52
CA LYS A 442 0.51 -34.29 -19.21
C LYS A 442 1.91 -34.87 -19.01
N GLU A 443 2.96 -34.09 -19.26
CA GLU A 443 4.35 -34.50 -19.05
C GLU A 443 4.59 -34.89 -17.58
N SER A 444 4.10 -34.09 -16.62
CA SER A 444 4.22 -34.40 -15.19
C SER A 444 3.56 -35.73 -14.81
N LEU A 445 2.39 -36.04 -15.38
CA LEU A 445 1.65 -37.27 -15.11
C LEU A 445 2.25 -38.48 -15.82
N GLU A 446 2.76 -38.32 -17.04
CA GLU A 446 3.47 -39.37 -17.77
C GLU A 446 4.72 -39.81 -17.00
N ILE A 447 5.57 -38.87 -16.59
CA ILE A 447 6.77 -39.15 -15.78
C ILE A 447 6.40 -39.84 -14.46
N PHE A 448 5.39 -39.32 -13.76
CA PHE A 448 4.96 -39.90 -12.49
C PHE A 448 4.38 -41.32 -12.66
N SER A 449 3.59 -41.55 -13.71
CA SER A 449 3.00 -42.86 -14.02
C SER A 449 4.05 -43.88 -14.42
N GLU A 450 5.05 -43.50 -15.24
CA GLU A 450 6.19 -44.35 -15.58
C GLU A 450 6.96 -44.73 -14.31
N THR A 451 7.26 -43.74 -13.46
CA THR A 451 8.00 -43.97 -12.21
C THR A 451 7.24 -44.90 -11.27
N LEU A 452 5.92 -44.71 -11.10
CA LEU A 452 5.08 -45.61 -10.31
C LEU A 452 5.04 -47.04 -10.87
N THR A 453 5.00 -47.19 -12.20
CA THR A 453 4.96 -48.51 -12.85
C THR A 453 6.28 -49.25 -12.64
N ASP A 454 7.40 -48.58 -12.91
CA ASP A 454 8.76 -49.10 -12.66
C ASP A 454 8.96 -49.52 -11.20
N LEU A 455 8.40 -48.76 -10.25
CA LEU A 455 8.47 -49.08 -8.82
C LEU A 455 7.67 -50.33 -8.48
N LEU A 456 6.47 -50.47 -9.03
CA LEU A 456 5.62 -51.63 -8.79
C LEU A 456 6.24 -52.90 -9.38
N ASP A 457 6.81 -52.82 -10.58
CA ASP A 457 7.49 -53.94 -11.24
C ASP A 457 8.73 -54.42 -10.47
N ARG A 458 9.36 -53.56 -9.66
CA ARG A 458 10.50 -53.92 -8.79
C ARG A 458 10.08 -54.54 -7.46
N LEU A 459 8.83 -54.33 -7.06
CA LEU A 459 8.29 -54.75 -5.76
C LEU A 459 7.51 -56.07 -5.87
N GLU A 460 7.13 -56.49 -7.08
CA GLU A 460 6.71 -57.86 -7.44
C GLU A 460 7.92 -58.79 -7.62
#